data_AF-B0NW33-F1
#
_entry.id   AF-B0NW33-F1
#
_cell.length_a   1.000
_cell.length_b   1.000
_cell.length_c   1.000
_cell.angle_alpha   90.00
_cell.angle_beta   90.00
_cell.angle_gamma   90.00
#
_symmetry.space_group_name_H-M   'P 1'
#
loop_
_entity.id
_entity.type
_entity.pdbx_description
1 polymer ?
#
loop_
_entity_poly.entity_id
_entity_poly.type
_entity_poly.pdbx_seq_one_letter_code
_entity_poly.pdbx_strand_id
1 'polypeptide(L)'
;MHSFERLVRKMSMQIKDPREQDIFCSLLTRKDGMQELAEKYGLSAKELASMYERSVEEIMDDWDAMAQERQELQAIRVRYRNCRSLLSKRNIDRTPVRVVVPFKERGIPVEYLKMLSTPLAVLEITPRILRRLREYNIYLLEDLLRFVKKNGFNALAKLHGIGMKSCEDLYSALKRKGIMESKDNCHLFQYIWV
;
A
#
# COMPACT_ATOMS: atom_id res chain seq x y z
N MET A 1 10.43 -11.36 -8.75
CA MET A 1 11.65 -10.53 -8.77
C MET A 1 11.54 -9.34 -9.73
N HIS A 2 10.94 -9.47 -10.92
CA HIS A 2 10.88 -8.39 -11.92
C HIS A 2 10.30 -7.04 -11.47
N SER A 3 9.42 -7.00 -10.46
CA SER A 3 8.80 -5.76 -9.99
C SER A 3 9.75 -4.86 -9.19
N PHE A 4 10.68 -5.44 -8.42
CA PHE A 4 11.65 -4.68 -7.62
C PHE A 4 12.76 -4.11 -8.50
N GLU A 5 13.32 -4.92 -9.39
CA GLU A 5 14.33 -4.45 -10.35
C GLU A 5 13.78 -3.35 -11.28
N ARG A 6 12.51 -3.47 -11.69
CA ARG A 6 11.85 -2.41 -12.48
C ARG A 6 11.69 -1.11 -11.69
N LEU A 7 11.37 -1.20 -10.40
CA LEU A 7 11.28 -0.03 -9.51
C LEU A 7 12.64 0.63 -9.33
N VAL A 8 13.68 -0.15 -9.03
CA VAL A 8 15.06 0.36 -8.88
C VAL A 8 15.54 1.02 -10.17
N ARG A 9 15.24 0.44 -11.33
CA ARG A 9 15.59 1.02 -12.63
C ARG A 9 14.86 2.33 -12.93
N LYS A 10 13.63 2.51 -12.44
CA LYS A 10 12.91 3.77 -12.60
C LYS A 10 13.35 4.83 -11.58
N MET A 11 13.66 4.44 -10.35
CA MET A 11 14.29 5.32 -9.36
C MET A 11 15.61 5.87 -9.90
N SER A 12 16.43 5.02 -10.50
CA SER A 12 17.73 5.43 -11.04
C SER A 12 17.62 6.39 -12.22
N MET A 13 16.52 6.38 -12.99
CA MET A 13 16.27 7.36 -14.07
C MET A 13 16.14 8.81 -13.58
N GLN A 14 15.90 9.03 -12.27
CA GLN A 14 15.85 10.36 -11.68
C GLN A 14 17.24 10.92 -11.34
N ILE A 15 18.25 10.05 -11.24
CA ILE A 15 19.62 10.47 -10.97
C ILE A 15 20.20 11.04 -12.26
N LYS A 16 20.62 12.30 -12.21
CA LYS A 16 21.12 13.03 -13.40
C LYS A 16 22.49 12.55 -13.85
N ASP A 17 23.35 12.21 -12.89
CA ASP A 17 24.71 11.76 -13.18
C ASP A 17 24.70 10.25 -13.56
N PRO A 18 25.13 9.86 -14.77
CA PRO A 18 25.12 8.47 -15.22
C PRO A 18 26.02 7.53 -14.40
N ARG A 19 27.09 8.05 -13.80
CA ARG A 19 28.00 7.29 -12.93
C ARG A 19 27.34 7.03 -11.59
N GLU A 20 26.70 8.03 -11.01
CA GLU A 20 25.91 7.88 -9.77
C GLU A 20 24.71 6.93 -9.99
N GLN A 21 24.06 7.02 -11.14
CA GLN A 21 22.99 6.12 -11.56
C GLN A 21 23.41 4.65 -11.57
N ASP A 22 24.57 4.32 -12.15
CA ASP A 22 25.09 2.93 -12.18
C ASP A 22 25.43 2.42 -10.77
N ILE A 23 26.13 3.24 -9.98
CA ILE A 23 26.47 2.93 -8.58
C ILE A 23 25.20 2.63 -7.76
N PHE A 24 24.18 3.48 -7.88
CA PHE A 24 22.90 3.31 -7.19
C PHE A 24 22.21 1.99 -7.59
N CYS A 25 22.13 1.68 -8.89
CA CYS A 25 21.54 0.43 -9.38
C CYS A 25 22.30 -0.81 -8.89
N SER A 26 23.63 -0.81 -8.97
CA SER A 26 24.47 -1.94 -8.57
C SER A 26 24.34 -2.26 -7.07
N LEU A 27 24.32 -1.23 -6.22
CA LEU A 27 24.17 -1.39 -4.77
C LEU A 27 22.79 -1.92 -4.39
N LEU A 28 21.71 -1.35 -4.94
CA LEU A 28 20.33 -1.75 -4.60
C LEU A 28 19.94 -3.12 -5.13
N THR A 29 20.47 -3.51 -6.28
CA THR A 29 20.24 -4.86 -6.84
C THR A 29 21.16 -5.92 -6.22
N ARG A 30 22.02 -5.54 -5.26
CA ARG A 30 23.05 -6.39 -4.62
C ARG A 30 23.94 -7.12 -5.64
N LYS A 31 24.18 -6.49 -6.80
CA LYS A 31 25.05 -7.07 -7.83
C LYS A 31 26.51 -6.97 -7.44
N ASP A 32 26.88 -5.83 -6.86
CA ASP A 32 28.26 -5.51 -6.50
C ASP A 32 28.30 -4.97 -5.07
N GLY A 33 29.36 -5.31 -4.32
CA GLY A 33 29.63 -4.73 -3.00
C GLY A 33 30.21 -3.32 -3.09
N MET A 34 30.12 -2.55 -1.99
CA MET A 34 30.69 -1.18 -1.91
C MET A 34 32.17 -1.12 -2.29
N GLN A 35 32.93 -2.16 -1.94
CA GLN A 35 34.38 -2.22 -2.19
C GLN A 35 34.71 -2.52 -3.66
N GLU A 36 33.97 -3.44 -4.29
CA GLU A 36 34.12 -3.76 -5.72
C GLU A 36 33.77 -2.55 -6.60
N LEU A 37 32.72 -1.79 -6.24
CA LEU A 37 32.38 -0.56 -6.94
C LEU A 37 33.39 0.55 -6.70
N ALA A 38 33.93 0.67 -5.48
CA ALA A 38 34.96 1.66 -5.18
C ALA A 38 36.21 1.43 -6.05
N GLU A 39 36.64 0.18 -6.20
CA GLU A 39 37.73 -0.21 -7.09
C GLU A 39 37.39 0.03 -8.57
N LYS A 40 36.21 -0.40 -9.04
CA LYS A 40 35.72 -0.19 -10.42
C LYS A 40 35.77 1.28 -10.84
N TYR A 41 35.42 2.18 -9.92
CA TYR A 41 35.34 3.61 -10.18
C TYR A 41 36.55 4.40 -9.71
N GLY A 42 37.57 3.77 -9.12
CA GLY A 42 38.75 4.47 -8.57
C GLY A 42 38.39 5.47 -7.48
N LEU A 43 37.40 5.15 -6.64
CA LEU A 43 36.89 5.99 -5.55
C LEU A 43 37.30 5.41 -4.19
N SER A 44 37.43 6.26 -3.18
CA SER A 44 37.42 5.78 -1.80
C SER A 44 36.01 5.34 -1.39
N ALA A 45 35.92 4.44 -0.41
CA ALA A 45 34.63 4.02 0.15
C ALA A 45 33.81 5.20 0.71
N LYS A 46 34.47 6.25 1.20
CA LYS A 46 33.82 7.46 1.73
C LYS A 46 33.21 8.30 0.61
N GLU A 47 33.92 8.49 -0.49
CA GLU A 47 33.39 9.18 -1.67
C GLU A 47 32.22 8.42 -2.27
N LEU A 48 32.33 7.10 -2.39
CA LEU A 48 31.25 6.26 -2.91
C LEU A 48 30.00 6.28 -2.03
N ALA A 49 30.17 6.25 -0.70
CA ALA A 49 29.06 6.41 0.24
C ALA A 49 28.39 7.79 0.10
N SER A 50 29.19 8.85 -0.03
CA SER A 50 28.68 10.22 -0.20
C SER A 50 27.94 10.40 -1.54
N MET A 51 28.39 9.73 -2.60
CA MET A 51 27.69 9.70 -3.90
C MET A 51 26.35 8.97 -3.77
N TYR A 52 26.34 7.82 -3.12
CA TYR A 52 25.11 7.05 -2.91
C TYR A 52 24.09 7.81 -2.05
N GLU A 53 24.53 8.51 -1.00
CA GLU A 53 23.68 9.35 -0.16
C GLU A 53 23.01 10.46 -0.98
N ARG A 54 23.79 11.21 -1.78
CA ARG A 54 23.25 12.26 -2.67
C ARG A 54 22.26 11.71 -3.70
N SER A 55 22.54 10.54 -4.29
CA SER A 55 21.62 9.88 -5.21
C SER A 55 20.28 9.52 -4.55
N VAL A 56 20.31 9.09 -3.29
CA VAL A 56 19.10 8.81 -2.51
C VAL A 56 18.33 10.09 -2.21
N GLU A 57 19.02 11.16 -1.81
CA GLU A 57 18.41 12.48 -1.57
C GLU A 57 17.73 13.02 -2.84
N GLU A 58 18.38 12.95 -4.00
CA GLU A 58 17.79 13.38 -5.27
C GLU A 58 16.51 12.60 -5.63
N ILE A 59 16.48 11.29 -5.38
CA ILE A 59 15.29 10.47 -5.56
C ILE A 59 14.19 10.81 -4.54
N MET A 60 14.57 11.15 -3.30
CA MET A 60 13.63 11.54 -2.27
C MET A 60 12.99 12.90 -2.57
N ASP A 61 13.77 13.86 -3.09
CA ASP A 61 13.28 15.19 -3.47
C ASP A 61 12.29 15.12 -4.62
N ASP A 62 12.49 14.19 -5.57
CA ASP A 62 11.56 13.97 -6.69
C ASP A 62 10.66 12.74 -6.51
N TRP A 63 10.45 12.32 -5.26
CA TRP A 63 9.61 11.17 -4.94
C TRP A 63 8.16 11.34 -5.43
N ASP A 64 7.68 12.58 -5.50
CA ASP A 64 6.36 12.89 -6.04
C ASP A 64 6.29 12.69 -7.57
N ALA A 65 7.38 12.81 -8.31
CA ALA A 65 7.42 12.44 -9.74
C ALA A 65 7.26 10.92 -9.96
N MET A 66 7.54 10.10 -8.94
CA MET A 66 7.36 8.64 -8.93
C MET A 66 5.93 8.22 -8.52
N ALA A 67 4.95 9.09 -8.75
CA ALA A 67 3.55 8.87 -8.40
C ALA A 67 2.96 7.60 -9.05
N GLN A 68 3.40 7.23 -10.25
CA GLN A 68 2.90 6.06 -10.96
C GLN A 68 3.36 4.75 -10.29
N GLU A 69 4.62 4.66 -9.90
CA GLU A 69 5.22 3.47 -9.27
C GLU A 69 4.62 3.26 -7.88
N ARG A 70 4.38 4.36 -7.14
CA ARG A 70 3.65 4.33 -5.88
C ARG A 70 2.24 3.76 -6.06
N GLN A 71 1.53 4.14 -7.12
CA GLN A 71 0.20 3.61 -7.43
C GLN A 71 0.25 2.12 -7.79
N GLU A 72 1.24 1.68 -8.57
CA GLU A 72 1.44 0.27 -8.90
C GLU A 72 1.69 -0.58 -7.64
N LEU A 73 2.55 -0.12 -6.74
CA LEU A 73 2.81 -0.79 -5.46
C LEU A 73 1.56 -0.86 -4.59
N GLN A 74 0.77 0.23 -4.53
CA GLN A 74 -0.52 0.25 -3.82
C GLN A 74 -1.50 -0.76 -4.44
N ALA A 75 -1.59 -0.83 -5.76
CA ALA A 75 -2.44 -1.80 -6.46
C ALA A 75 -2.04 -3.24 -6.15
N ILE A 76 -0.74 -3.55 -6.20
CA ILE A 76 -0.20 -4.86 -5.83
C ILE A 76 -0.56 -5.21 -4.38
N ARG A 77 -0.43 -4.25 -3.46
CA ARG A 77 -0.75 -4.45 -2.05
C ARG A 77 -2.23 -4.77 -1.82
N VAL A 78 -3.15 -4.02 -2.45
CA VAL A 78 -4.59 -4.28 -2.37
C VAL A 78 -4.93 -5.64 -2.94
N ARG A 79 -4.37 -6.00 -4.11
CA ARG A 79 -4.55 -7.32 -4.73
C ARG A 79 -4.08 -8.45 -3.82
N TYR A 80 -2.88 -8.32 -3.24
CA TYR A 80 -2.33 -9.31 -2.32
C TYR A 80 -3.22 -9.49 -1.08
N ARG A 81 -3.68 -8.39 -0.47
CA ARG A 81 -4.58 -8.43 0.69
C ARG A 81 -5.92 -9.09 0.37
N ASN A 82 -6.47 -8.82 -0.81
CA ASN A 82 -7.66 -9.49 -1.30
C ASN A 82 -7.44 -11.01 -1.45
N CYS A 83 -6.35 -11.44 -2.07
CA CYS A 83 -6.00 -12.87 -2.16
C CYS A 83 -5.83 -13.51 -0.78
N ARG A 84 -5.11 -12.85 0.14
CA ARG A 84 -4.91 -13.35 1.51
C ARG A 84 -6.23 -13.52 2.28
N SER A 85 -7.21 -12.63 2.09
CA SER A 85 -8.54 -12.75 2.69
C SER A 85 -9.29 -14.01 2.26
N LEU A 86 -9.08 -14.46 1.02
CA LEU A 86 -9.69 -15.71 0.52
C LEU A 86 -9.01 -16.95 1.11
N LEU A 87 -7.71 -16.86 1.42
CA LEU A 87 -6.93 -17.97 1.97
C LEU A 87 -7.24 -18.24 3.46
N SER A 88 -7.62 -17.23 4.24
CA SER A 88 -7.91 -17.40 5.68
C SER A 88 -9.18 -18.22 5.97
N LYS A 89 -9.95 -18.62 4.95
CA LYS A 89 -11.19 -19.42 5.07
C LYS A 89 -10.95 -20.93 4.94
N ARG A 90 -9.77 -21.38 4.53
CA ARG A 90 -9.50 -22.81 4.27
C ARG A 90 -8.33 -23.26 5.14
N ASN A 91 -8.57 -24.22 6.04
CA ASN A 91 -7.50 -25.05 6.57
C ASN A 91 -6.79 -25.65 5.34
N ILE A 92 -5.56 -25.20 5.10
CA ILE A 92 -4.79 -25.59 3.92
C ILE A 92 -4.25 -26.99 4.19
N ASP A 93 -5.10 -27.99 3.98
CA ASP A 93 -4.60 -29.31 3.57
C ASP A 93 -3.78 -29.09 2.31
N ARG A 94 -2.63 -29.77 2.23
CA ARG A 94 -1.61 -29.66 1.16
C ARG A 94 -2.10 -30.12 -0.23
N THR A 95 -3.40 -30.04 -0.50
CA THR A 95 -3.94 -30.23 -1.84
C THR A 95 -3.81 -28.90 -2.60
N PRO A 96 -3.34 -28.91 -3.87
CA PRO A 96 -3.27 -27.72 -4.70
C PRO A 96 -4.70 -27.30 -5.06
N VAL A 97 -5.35 -26.57 -4.16
CA VAL A 97 -6.66 -26.01 -4.39
C VAL A 97 -6.48 -24.89 -5.41
N ARG A 98 -6.98 -25.09 -6.63
CA ARG A 98 -7.18 -24.02 -7.61
C ARG A 98 -8.19 -23.04 -7.02
N VAL A 99 -7.72 -22.07 -6.24
CA VAL A 99 -8.51 -20.90 -5.87
C VAL A 99 -8.71 -20.15 -7.17
N VAL A 100 -9.89 -20.26 -7.76
CA VAL A 100 -10.33 -19.35 -8.82
C VAL A 100 -10.48 -17.99 -8.15
N VAL A 101 -9.38 -17.26 -8.06
CA VAL A 101 -9.37 -15.85 -7.71
C VAL A 101 -10.25 -15.20 -8.77
N PRO A 102 -11.33 -14.49 -8.41
CA PRO A 102 -12.12 -13.75 -9.39
C PRO A 102 -11.22 -12.67 -9.97
N PHE A 103 -10.49 -13.01 -11.03
CA PHE A 103 -9.61 -12.12 -11.76
C PHE A 103 -10.52 -11.22 -12.58
N LYS A 104 -11.16 -10.25 -11.92
CA LYS A 104 -11.74 -9.12 -12.65
C LYS A 104 -10.53 -8.34 -13.15
N GLU A 105 -10.19 -8.51 -14.42
CA GLU A 105 -9.17 -7.76 -15.16
C GLU A 105 -9.32 -6.24 -15.08
N ARG A 106 -10.43 -5.74 -14.53
CA ARG A 106 -10.59 -4.31 -14.24
C ARG A 106 -9.52 -3.90 -13.23
N GLY A 107 -8.47 -3.26 -13.74
CA GLY A 107 -7.56 -2.48 -12.93
C GLY A 107 -8.37 -1.56 -12.01
N ILE A 108 -7.93 -1.45 -10.75
CA ILE A 108 -8.55 -0.51 -9.83
C ILE A 108 -8.13 0.89 -10.30
N PRO A 109 -9.08 1.79 -10.63
CA PRO A 109 -8.78 3.17 -10.97
C PRO A 109 -7.90 3.84 -9.90
N VAL A 110 -7.05 4.76 -10.34
CA VAL A 110 -6.02 5.40 -9.50
C VAL A 110 -6.64 6.17 -8.34
N GLU A 111 -7.73 6.88 -8.60
CA GLU A 111 -8.51 7.61 -7.61
C GLU A 111 -8.99 6.68 -6.47
N TYR A 112 -9.46 5.48 -6.81
CA TYR A 112 -9.93 4.51 -5.85
C TYR A 112 -8.79 3.81 -5.11
N LEU A 113 -7.62 3.61 -5.74
CA LEU A 113 -6.42 3.11 -5.06
C LEU A 113 -5.94 4.09 -3.98
N LYS A 114 -5.92 5.38 -4.31
CA LYS A 114 -5.57 6.46 -3.35
C LYS A 114 -6.56 6.47 -2.19
N MET A 115 -7.86 6.41 -2.47
CA MET A 115 -8.91 6.34 -1.43
C MET A 115 -8.75 5.10 -0.54
N LEU A 116 -8.62 3.90 -1.11
CA LEU A 116 -8.48 2.65 -0.35
C LEU A 116 -7.22 2.66 0.54
N SER A 117 -6.13 3.24 0.04
CA SER A 117 -4.87 3.38 0.77
C SER A 117 -4.88 4.50 1.80
N THR A 118 -5.96 5.29 1.91
CA THR A 118 -6.04 6.42 2.83
C THR A 118 -6.13 5.94 4.28
N PRO A 119 -5.24 6.43 5.17
CA PRO A 119 -5.36 6.18 6.60
C PRO A 119 -6.65 6.77 7.16
N LEU A 120 -7.34 6.03 8.02
CA LEU A 120 -8.58 6.51 8.65
C LEU A 120 -8.38 7.80 9.47
N ALA A 121 -7.15 8.06 9.92
CA ALA A 121 -6.79 9.29 10.63
C ALA A 121 -7.01 10.57 9.79
N VAL A 122 -6.95 10.47 8.46
CA VAL A 122 -7.16 11.60 7.54
C VAL A 122 -8.66 11.82 7.25
N LEU A 123 -9.53 10.89 7.66
CA LEU A 123 -10.96 10.95 7.38
C LEU A 123 -11.76 11.74 8.44
N GLU A 124 -11.09 12.56 9.27
CA GLU A 124 -11.71 13.36 10.34
C GLU A 124 -12.59 12.53 11.29
N ILE A 125 -12.21 11.27 11.48
CA ILE A 125 -12.86 10.37 12.44
C ILE A 125 -12.35 10.72 13.83
N THR A 126 -13.24 10.74 14.82
CA THR A 126 -12.88 11.03 16.21
C THR A 126 -11.73 10.14 16.69
N PRO A 127 -10.66 10.69 17.30
CA PRO A 127 -9.49 9.92 17.74
C PRO A 127 -9.83 8.72 18.64
N ARG A 128 -10.89 8.85 19.45
CA ARG A 128 -11.43 7.77 20.28
C ARG A 128 -11.84 6.54 19.46
N ILE A 129 -12.57 6.75 18.35
CA ILE A 129 -13.03 5.67 17.47
C ILE A 129 -11.83 5.05 16.74
N LEU A 130 -10.92 5.89 16.25
CA LEU A 130 -9.69 5.43 15.59
C LEU A 130 -8.86 4.51 16.49
N ARG A 131 -8.68 4.87 17.77
CA ARG A 131 -7.95 4.03 18.72
C ARG A 131 -8.58 2.65 18.84
N ARG A 132 -9.90 2.57 18.94
CA ARG A 132 -10.63 1.29 19.00
C ARG A 132 -10.51 0.49 17.72
N LEU A 133 -10.66 1.12 16.55
CA LEU A 133 -10.49 0.43 15.26
C LEU A 133 -9.08 -0.17 15.09
N ARG A 134 -8.04 0.52 15.59
CA ARG A 134 -6.66 0.00 15.58
C ARG A 134 -6.48 -1.26 16.43
N GLU A 135 -7.20 -1.39 17.55
CA GLU A 135 -7.19 -2.62 18.38
C GLU A 135 -7.69 -3.84 17.57
N TYR A 136 -8.51 -3.61 16.55
CA TYR A 136 -9.00 -4.64 15.62
C TYR A 136 -8.24 -4.69 14.28
N ASN A 137 -7.04 -4.09 14.21
CA ASN A 137 -6.21 -4.00 13.02
C ASN A 137 -6.86 -3.26 11.83
N ILE A 138 -7.77 -2.31 12.10
CA ILE A 138 -8.43 -1.48 11.09
C ILE A 138 -7.72 -0.12 11.05
N TYR A 139 -6.85 0.07 10.05
CA TYR A 139 -6.01 1.28 9.93
C TYR A 139 -6.34 2.11 8.69
N LEU A 140 -6.61 1.44 7.57
CA LEU A 140 -6.90 2.06 6.27
C LEU A 140 -8.38 1.99 5.94
N LEU A 141 -8.81 2.82 4.99
CA LEU A 141 -10.16 2.73 4.43
C LEU A 141 -10.42 1.32 3.87
N GLU A 142 -9.43 0.72 3.19
CA GLU A 142 -9.49 -0.67 2.73
C GLU A 142 -9.84 -1.66 3.85
N ASP A 143 -9.23 -1.51 5.03
CA ASP A 143 -9.44 -2.43 6.16
C ASP A 143 -10.86 -2.29 6.71
N LEU A 144 -11.33 -1.05 6.85
CA LEU A 144 -12.69 -0.75 7.32
C LEU A 144 -13.74 -1.29 6.36
N LEU A 145 -13.60 -1.01 5.07
CA LEU A 145 -14.55 -1.48 4.06
C LEU A 145 -14.55 -3.01 3.93
N ARG A 146 -13.40 -3.67 4.11
CA ARG A 146 -13.33 -5.14 4.17
C ARG A 146 -14.10 -5.68 5.37
N PHE A 147 -13.99 -5.05 6.53
CA PHE A 147 -14.77 -5.43 7.71
C PHE A 147 -16.28 -5.23 7.49
N VAL A 148 -16.68 -4.08 6.97
CA VAL A 148 -18.09 -3.73 6.70
C VAL A 148 -18.69 -4.69 5.68
N LYS A 149 -18.00 -4.96 4.57
CA LYS A 149 -18.47 -5.89 3.55
C LYS A 149 -18.64 -7.32 4.08
N LYS A 150 -17.86 -7.71 5.09
CA LYS A 150 -17.94 -9.04 5.72
C LYS A 150 -19.08 -9.16 6.72
N ASN A 151 -19.26 -8.15 7.57
CA ASN A 151 -20.08 -8.27 8.78
C ASN A 151 -21.32 -7.35 8.77
N GLY A 152 -21.42 -6.45 7.79
CA GLY A 152 -22.37 -5.33 7.78
C GLY A 152 -21.86 -4.14 8.60
N PHE A 153 -22.31 -2.93 8.26
CA PHE A 153 -21.82 -1.71 8.90
C PHE A 153 -22.15 -1.65 10.40
N ASN A 154 -23.36 -2.06 10.78
CA ASN A 154 -23.80 -2.06 12.17
C ASN A 154 -23.03 -3.06 13.06
N ALA A 155 -22.26 -4.00 12.47
CA ALA A 155 -21.39 -4.88 13.25
C ALA A 155 -20.23 -4.12 13.92
N LEU A 156 -19.90 -2.91 13.46
CA LEU A 156 -18.93 -2.03 14.14
C LEU A 156 -19.38 -1.68 15.56
N ALA A 157 -20.69 -1.57 15.82
CA ALA A 157 -21.24 -1.29 17.15
C ALA A 157 -21.12 -2.49 18.11
N LYS A 158 -20.75 -3.67 17.60
CA LYS A 158 -20.48 -4.86 18.41
C LYS A 158 -19.02 -4.91 18.86
N LEU A 159 -18.15 -4.06 18.33
CA LEU A 159 -16.75 -3.96 18.75
C LEU A 159 -16.67 -3.28 20.12
N HIS A 160 -15.79 -3.79 20.97
CA HIS A 160 -15.66 -3.27 22.32
C HIS A 160 -15.26 -1.78 22.29
N GLY A 161 -16.04 -0.96 23.00
CA GLY A 161 -15.80 0.49 23.08
C GLY A 161 -16.30 1.31 21.88
N ILE A 162 -16.96 0.69 20.89
CA ILE A 162 -17.64 1.38 19.79
C ILE A 162 -19.15 1.19 19.96
N GLY A 163 -19.87 2.28 20.27
CA GLY A 163 -21.34 2.25 20.39
C GLY A 163 -22.05 2.59 19.08
N MET A 164 -23.37 2.44 19.06
CA MET A 164 -24.21 2.81 17.91
C MET A 164 -24.03 4.28 17.49
N LYS A 165 -23.96 5.21 18.46
CA LYS A 165 -23.73 6.63 18.16
C LYS A 165 -22.41 6.87 17.43
N SER A 166 -21.34 6.21 17.88
CA SER A 166 -20.03 6.27 17.21
C SER A 166 -20.06 5.68 15.80
N CYS A 167 -20.91 4.67 15.55
CA CYS A 167 -21.12 4.13 14.21
C CYS A 167 -21.86 5.14 13.31
N GLU A 168 -22.88 5.83 13.82
CA GLU A 168 -23.57 6.87 13.04
C GLU A 168 -22.65 8.06 12.74
N ASP A 169 -21.81 8.47 13.69
CA ASP A 169 -20.83 9.54 13.49
C ASP A 169 -19.82 9.14 12.40
N LEU A 170 -19.32 7.89 12.46
CA LEU A 170 -18.42 7.33 11.45
C LEU A 170 -19.10 7.25 10.08
N TYR A 171 -20.33 6.76 10.01
CA TYR A 171 -21.10 6.69 8.77
C TYR A 171 -21.30 8.08 8.17
N SER A 172 -21.65 9.07 8.99
CA SER A 172 -21.86 10.45 8.56
C SER A 172 -20.57 11.07 8.02
N ALA A 173 -19.42 10.79 8.63
CA ALA A 173 -18.12 11.22 8.11
C ALA A 173 -17.80 10.59 6.74
N LEU A 174 -18.04 9.28 6.58
CA LEU A 174 -17.82 8.58 5.31
C LEU A 174 -18.77 9.04 4.21
N LYS A 175 -20.04 9.32 4.55
CA LYS A 175 -21.04 9.84 3.63
C LYS A 175 -20.69 11.26 3.17
N ARG A 176 -20.25 12.14 4.07
CA ARG A 176 -19.79 13.50 3.72
C ARG A 176 -18.60 13.49 2.76
N LYS A 177 -17.72 12.49 2.85
CA LYS A 177 -16.58 12.30 1.93
C LYS A 177 -16.94 11.53 0.65
N GLY A 178 -18.23 11.25 0.41
CA GLY A 178 -18.70 10.56 -0.79
C GLY A 178 -18.28 9.09 -0.90
N ILE A 179 -17.84 8.48 0.21
CA ILE A 179 -17.36 7.09 0.22
C ILE A 179 -18.54 6.10 0.25
N MET A 180 -19.55 6.40 1.06
CA MET A 180 -20.73 5.55 1.25
C MET A 180 -22.00 6.23 0.77
N GLU A 181 -22.82 5.52 -0.01
CA GLU A 181 -24.14 5.99 -0.47
C GLU A 181 -25.23 5.57 0.52
N SER A 182 -25.13 4.32 1.01
CA SER A 182 -25.93 3.78 2.11
C SER A 182 -25.04 2.91 3.00
N LYS A 183 -25.56 2.43 4.14
CA LYS A 183 -24.80 1.53 5.04
C LYS A 183 -24.37 0.21 4.36
N ASP A 184 -25.09 -0.20 3.32
CA ASP A 184 -24.84 -1.43 2.58
C ASP A 184 -24.28 -1.18 1.17
N ASN A 185 -24.27 0.08 0.70
CA ASN A 185 -23.84 0.44 -0.64
C ASN A 185 -22.63 1.37 -0.62
N CYS A 186 -21.51 0.86 -1.15
CA CYS A 186 -20.27 1.58 -1.38
C CYS A 186 -19.69 1.15 -2.73
N HIS A 187 -19.48 2.10 -3.63
CA HIS A 187 -18.92 1.86 -4.97
C HIS A 187 -17.54 1.18 -4.94
N LEU A 188 -16.78 1.30 -3.83
CA LEU A 188 -15.48 0.66 -3.65
C LEU A 188 -15.58 -0.84 -3.33
N PHE A 189 -16.75 -1.35 -2.93
CA PHE A 189 -16.92 -2.77 -2.61
C PHE A 189 -16.62 -3.71 -3.77
N GLN A 190 -16.75 -3.25 -5.02
CA GLN A 190 -16.40 -4.06 -6.19
C GLN A 190 -14.91 -4.41 -6.28
N TYR A 191 -14.05 -3.63 -5.60
CA TYR A 191 -12.59 -3.79 -5.61
C TYR A 191 -12.05 -4.51 -4.35
N ILE A 192 -12.90 -4.84 -3.39
CA ILE A 192 -12.52 -5.52 -2.13
C ILE A 192 -13.08 -6.94 -2.12
N TRP A 193 -12.23 -7.93 -1.83
CA TRP A 193 -12.65 -9.34 -1.72
C TRP A 193 -12.70 -9.77 -0.26
N VAL A 194 -13.73 -10.55 0.08
CA VAL A 194 -14.09 -10.98 1.44
C VAL A 194 -14.44 -12.46 1.47
#